data_AF-A0A382W7J9-F1
#
_entry.id   AF-A0A382W7J9-F1
#
_cell.length_a   1.000
_cell.length_b   1.000
_cell.length_c   1.000
_cell.angle_alpha   90.00
_cell.angle_beta   90.00
_cell.angle_gamma   90.00
#
_symmetry.space_group_name_H-M   'P 1'
#
loop_
_entity.id
_entity.type
_entity.pdbx_description
1 polymer ?
#
loop_
_entity_poly.entity_id
_entity_poly.type
_entity_poly.pdbx_seq_one_letter_code
_entity_poly.pdbx_strand_id
1 'polypeptide(L)'
;MLYRDMFTVSWLLGRFCNYKCSYCWPYARSDKKDHRPTQLCLKTVDEIKRQARERGFNSFHFSLSGGEPTFHPGYLDIMKHLANDVGNTNFTSVHMTSNCSRNMKWFEEYVKIVSAFHRASITASYHREHVNTQKKREQFADKLCFVQEHDVQVTINQVMVPEWFEDLWNESLYFHDRG
;
A
#
# COMPACT_ATOMS: atom_id res chain seq x y z
N MET A 1 6.80 -8.05 19.45
CA MET A 1 5.42 -7.55 19.44
C MET A 1 4.76 -7.59 20.83
N LEU A 2 4.98 -8.62 21.66
CA LEU A 2 4.35 -8.74 22.99
C LEU A 2 4.72 -7.65 24.01
N TYR A 3 5.85 -6.97 23.85
CA TYR A 3 6.39 -6.01 24.82
C TYR A 3 6.44 -4.55 24.30
N ARG A 4 5.80 -4.25 23.18
CA ARG A 4 5.76 -2.90 22.61
C ARG A 4 4.31 -2.41 22.63
N ASP A 5 4.11 -1.12 22.87
CA ASP A 5 2.83 -0.42 22.87
C ASP A 5 2.24 -0.24 21.46
N MET A 6 2.48 -1.21 20.57
CA MET A 6 2.14 -1.19 19.15
C MET A 6 0.80 -1.87 18.87
N PHE A 7 -0.18 -1.10 18.42
CA PHE A 7 -1.44 -1.60 17.89
C PHE A 7 -1.35 -1.72 16.36
N THR A 8 -1.57 -2.93 15.85
CA THR A 8 -1.41 -3.23 14.41
C THR A 8 -2.76 -3.46 13.76
N VAL A 9 -3.02 -2.76 12.66
CA VAL A 9 -4.24 -2.85 11.87
C VAL A 9 -3.88 -3.32 10.46
N SER A 10 -4.41 -4.47 10.06
CA SER A 10 -4.39 -4.92 8.66
C SER A 10 -5.79 -4.77 8.09
N TRP A 11 -5.97 -3.87 7.12
CA TRP A 11 -7.29 -3.47 6.64
C TRP A 11 -7.40 -3.60 5.12
N LEU A 12 -8.37 -4.41 4.69
CA LEU A 12 -8.86 -4.45 3.31
C LEU A 12 -9.86 -3.30 3.07
N LEU A 13 -9.49 -2.28 2.30
CA LEU A 13 -10.35 -1.11 2.03
C LEU A 13 -11.52 -1.40 1.06
N GLY A 14 -11.42 -2.51 0.33
CA GLY A 14 -12.38 -2.98 -0.65
C GLY A 14 -11.76 -4.12 -1.46
N ARG A 15 -12.55 -4.82 -2.27
CA ARG A 15 -12.06 -5.88 -3.16
C ARG A 15 -11.97 -5.43 -4.60
N PHE A 16 -12.53 -4.27 -4.95
CA PHE A 16 -12.38 -3.74 -6.30
C PHE A 16 -10.91 -3.65 -6.70
N CYS A 17 -10.56 -4.15 -7.88
CA CYS A 17 -9.24 -4.04 -8.46
C CYS A 17 -9.33 -3.75 -9.95
N ASN A 18 -8.51 -2.81 -10.42
CA ASN A 18 -8.38 -2.48 -11.84
C ASN A 18 -7.63 -3.56 -12.64
N TYR A 19 -6.92 -4.45 -11.96
CA TYR A 19 -6.26 -5.61 -12.57
C TYR A 19 -7.13 -6.87 -12.42
N LYS A 20 -6.93 -7.84 -13.32
CA LYS A 20 -7.62 -9.13 -13.39
C LYS A 20 -6.59 -10.22 -13.67
N CYS A 21 -5.63 -10.37 -12.76
CA CYS A 21 -4.56 -11.35 -12.90
C CYS A 21 -5.14 -12.77 -12.86
N SER A 22 -4.65 -13.65 -13.73
CA SER A 22 -5.14 -15.04 -13.86
C SER A 22 -4.94 -15.87 -12.59
N TYR A 23 -3.89 -15.58 -11.83
CA TYR A 23 -3.53 -16.23 -10.57
C TYR A 23 -4.12 -15.55 -9.32
N CYS A 24 -4.92 -14.48 -9.47
CA CYS A 24 -5.51 -13.80 -8.32
C CYS A 24 -6.59 -14.68 -7.67
N TRP A 25 -6.62 -14.73 -6.33
CA TRP A 25 -7.64 -15.51 -5.61
C TRP A 25 -9.05 -14.98 -5.95
N PRO A 26 -10.01 -15.83 -6.37
CA PRO A 26 -11.31 -15.38 -6.88
C PRO A 26 -12.11 -14.49 -5.92
N TYR A 27 -11.93 -14.65 -4.61
CA TYR A 27 -12.65 -13.87 -3.60
C TYR A 27 -11.88 -12.63 -3.10
N ALA A 28 -10.60 -12.48 -3.45
CA ALA A 28 -9.80 -11.29 -3.13
C ALA A 28 -10.14 -10.08 -4.02
N ARG A 29 -10.84 -10.31 -5.14
CA ARG A 29 -11.00 -9.32 -6.21
C ARG A 29 -12.47 -9.18 -6.67
N SER A 30 -12.86 -7.97 -7.04
CA SER A 30 -14.19 -7.62 -7.54
C SER A 30 -14.12 -6.69 -8.76
N ASP A 31 -15.01 -6.87 -9.73
CA ASP A 31 -15.23 -5.90 -10.83
C ASP A 31 -16.10 -4.71 -10.40
N LYS A 32 -16.82 -4.83 -9.28
CA LYS A 32 -17.70 -3.80 -8.74
C LYS A 32 -16.99 -3.04 -7.63
N LYS A 33 -17.04 -1.71 -7.68
CA LYS A 33 -16.60 -0.84 -6.59
C LYS A 33 -17.40 -1.15 -5.32
N ASP A 34 -16.71 -1.59 -4.28
CA ASP A 34 -17.30 -2.04 -3.02
C ASP A 34 -16.69 -1.35 -1.79
N HIS A 35 -16.06 -0.20 -2.01
CA HIS A 35 -15.49 0.60 -0.94
C HIS A 35 -16.57 1.17 -0.01
N ARG A 36 -16.22 1.35 1.27
CA ARG A 36 -17.07 2.07 2.23
C ARG A 36 -16.95 3.60 2.00
N PRO A 37 -17.90 4.41 2.49
CA PRO A 37 -17.78 5.86 2.42
C PRO A 37 -16.55 6.35 3.21
N THR A 38 -15.81 7.32 2.67
CA THR A 38 -14.60 7.87 3.30
C THR A 38 -14.87 8.29 4.75
N GLN A 39 -15.98 9.02 5.00
CA GLN A 39 -16.31 9.48 6.35
C GLN A 39 -16.48 8.34 7.36
N LEU A 40 -17.02 7.20 6.91
CA LEU A 40 -17.12 6.02 7.76
C LEU A 40 -15.74 5.46 8.08
N CYS A 41 -14.86 5.37 7.08
CA CYS A 41 -13.49 4.91 7.27
C CYS A 41 -12.71 5.80 8.27
N LEU A 42 -12.87 7.13 8.19
CA LEU A 42 -12.23 8.05 9.14
C LEU A 42 -12.72 7.82 10.57
N LYS A 43 -14.05 7.71 10.77
CA LYS A 43 -14.64 7.38 12.07
C LYS A 43 -14.16 6.02 12.60
N THR A 44 -13.96 5.04 11.71
CA THR A 44 -13.40 3.73 12.09
C THR A 44 -11.95 3.86 12.58
N VAL A 45 -11.12 4.69 11.92
CA VAL A 45 -9.76 4.99 12.41
C VAL A 45 -9.82 5.62 13.80
N ASP A 46 -10.69 6.61 14.02
CA ASP A 46 -10.84 7.28 15.32
C ASP A 46 -11.21 6.29 16.42
N GLU A 47 -12.19 5.42 16.14
CA GLU A 47 -12.68 4.46 17.11
C GLU A 47 -11.65 3.37 17.43
N ILE A 48 -10.86 2.93 16.43
CA ILE A 48 -9.71 2.03 16.66
C ILE A 48 -8.71 2.68 17.61
N LYS A 49 -8.29 3.93 17.32
CA LYS A 49 -7.27 4.61 18.13
C LYS A 49 -7.77 4.91 19.54
N ARG A 50 -9.03 5.32 19.70
CA ARG A 50 -9.68 5.54 21.01
C ARG A 50 -9.63 4.26 21.85
N GLN A 51 -10.13 3.15 21.30
CA GLN A 51 -10.17 1.86 21.98
C GLN A 51 -8.78 1.27 22.29
N ALA A 52 -7.80 1.52 21.41
CA ALA A 52 -6.41 1.09 21.62
C ALA A 52 -5.75 1.87 22.77
N ARG A 53 -5.95 3.20 22.81
CA ARG A 53 -5.44 4.07 23.88
C ARG A 53 -6.02 3.74 25.24
N GLU A 54 -7.31 3.43 25.32
CA GLU A 54 -7.96 2.95 26.55
C GLU A 54 -7.34 1.65 27.10
N ARG A 55 -6.65 0.89 26.25
CA ARG A 55 -5.95 -0.35 26.59
C ARG A 55 -4.43 -0.18 26.70
N GLY A 56 -3.95 1.06 26.75
CA GLY A 56 -2.54 1.39 26.97
C GLY A 56 -1.65 1.35 25.71
N PHE A 57 -2.23 1.29 24.50
CA PHE A 57 -1.47 1.39 23.25
C PHE A 57 -1.44 2.83 22.73
N ASN A 58 -0.27 3.36 22.39
CA ASN A 58 -0.16 4.66 21.70
C ASN A 58 0.86 4.66 20.55
N SER A 59 1.32 3.48 20.14
CA SER A 59 2.01 3.28 18.88
C SER A 59 1.12 2.53 17.89
N PHE A 60 1.18 2.88 16.60
CA PHE A 60 0.27 2.34 15.58
C PHE A 60 1.01 1.88 14.32
N HIS A 61 0.54 0.78 13.76
CA HIS A 61 0.88 0.35 12.40
C HIS A 61 -0.40 0.10 11.60
N PHE A 62 -0.60 0.84 10.51
CA PHE A 62 -1.72 0.62 9.58
C PHE A 62 -1.21 0.06 8.26
N SER A 63 -1.62 -1.16 7.93
CA SER A 63 -1.37 -1.82 6.65
C SER A 63 -2.65 -1.85 5.83
N LEU A 64 -2.66 -1.14 4.70
CA LEU A 64 -3.82 -0.98 3.82
C LEU A 64 -3.66 -1.82 2.55
N SER A 65 -4.62 -2.70 2.30
CA SER A 65 -4.63 -3.62 1.15
C SER A 65 -6.07 -3.86 0.66
N GLY A 66 -6.31 -4.95 -0.09
CA GLY A 66 -7.63 -5.31 -0.61
C GLY A 66 -7.53 -5.90 -2.01
N GLY A 67 -8.41 -5.44 -2.90
CA GLY A 67 -8.15 -5.46 -4.33
C GLY A 67 -7.01 -4.49 -4.65
N GLU A 68 -7.32 -3.33 -5.22
CA GLU A 68 -6.36 -2.24 -5.33
C GLU A 68 -6.74 -1.10 -4.36
N PRO A 69 -6.05 -0.95 -3.21
CA PRO A 69 -6.48 -0.02 -2.17
C PRO A 69 -6.45 1.44 -2.63
N THR A 70 -5.53 1.81 -3.53
CA THR A 70 -5.42 3.19 -4.02
C THR A 70 -6.63 3.63 -4.86
N PHE A 71 -7.52 2.70 -5.26
CA PHE A 71 -8.77 3.01 -5.94
C PHE A 71 -9.93 3.34 -5.01
N HIS A 72 -9.75 3.22 -3.69
CA HIS A 72 -10.66 3.88 -2.74
C HIS A 72 -10.56 5.41 -2.94
N PRO A 73 -11.67 6.12 -3.20
CA PRO A 73 -11.63 7.55 -3.56
C PRO A 73 -11.01 8.41 -2.45
N GLY A 74 -11.26 8.07 -1.19
CA GLY A 74 -10.65 8.75 -0.02
C GLY A 74 -9.37 8.14 0.51
N TYR A 75 -8.59 7.38 -0.28
CA TYR A 75 -7.35 6.77 0.23
C TYR A 75 -6.41 7.83 0.82
N LEU A 76 -6.12 8.90 0.06
CA LEU A 76 -5.25 9.98 0.54
C LEU A 76 -5.86 10.75 1.72
N ASP A 77 -7.19 10.82 1.83
CA ASP A 77 -7.86 11.43 2.98
C ASP A 77 -7.68 10.59 4.26
N ILE A 78 -7.75 9.26 4.14
CA ILE A 78 -7.44 8.34 5.25
C ILE A 78 -5.99 8.51 5.69
N MET A 79 -5.05 8.63 4.74
CA MET A 79 -3.63 8.87 5.06
C MET A 79 -3.41 10.22 5.74
N LYS A 80 -4.05 11.30 5.26
CA LYS A 80 -3.99 12.63 5.90
C LYS A 80 -4.56 12.59 7.32
N HIS A 81 -5.68 11.90 7.51
CA HIS A 81 -6.31 11.75 8.83
C HIS A 81 -5.39 11.02 9.82
N LEU A 82 -4.75 9.95 9.37
CA LEU A 82 -3.73 9.25 10.17
C LEU A 82 -2.52 10.14 10.47
N ALA A 83 -2.03 10.90 9.47
CA ALA A 83 -0.89 11.81 9.58
C ALA A 83 -1.13 12.92 10.60
N ASN A 84 -2.34 13.51 10.61
CA ASN A 84 -2.71 14.60 11.51
C ASN A 84 -2.62 14.22 13.00
N ASP A 85 -2.73 12.93 13.33
CA ASP A 85 -2.67 12.45 14.71
C ASP A 85 -1.28 11.89 15.09
N VAL A 86 -0.29 11.94 14.19
CA VAL A 86 1.05 11.39 14.46
C VAL A 86 1.73 12.08 15.64
N GLY A 87 1.57 13.40 15.78
CA GLY A 87 2.12 14.17 16.90
C GLY A 87 1.59 13.74 18.29
N ASN A 88 0.48 13.00 18.32
CA ASN A 88 -0.12 12.45 19.55
C ASN A 88 0.21 10.96 19.76
N THR A 89 1.15 10.40 19.01
CA THR A 89 1.54 8.98 19.08
C THR A 89 3.01 8.83 19.46
N ASN A 90 3.34 7.73 20.12
CA ASN A 90 4.74 7.38 20.42
C ASN A 90 5.48 6.93 19.15
N PHE A 91 4.75 6.26 18.25
CA PHE A 91 5.23 5.83 16.95
C PHE A 91 4.02 5.58 16.04
N THR A 92 4.08 6.03 14.79
CA THR A 92 3.07 5.69 13.78
C THR A 92 3.75 5.32 12.48
N SER A 93 3.41 4.14 11.98
CA SER A 93 3.86 3.66 10.68
C SER A 93 2.70 3.25 9.80
N VAL A 94 2.91 3.37 8.50
CA VAL A 94 1.95 3.01 7.48
C VAL A 94 2.58 2.10 6.45
N HIS A 95 1.77 1.17 5.94
CA HIS A 95 2.14 0.25 4.90
C HIS A 95 1.00 0.14 3.89
N MET A 96 1.32 -0.03 2.61
CA MET A 96 0.33 -0.45 1.62
C MET A 96 0.82 -1.62 0.79
N THR A 97 -0.10 -2.49 0.39
CA THR A 97 0.13 -3.46 -0.70
C THR A 97 -0.66 -3.00 -1.91
N SER A 98 0.03 -2.65 -3.01
CA SER A 98 -0.61 -2.06 -4.20
C SER A 98 0.06 -2.60 -5.47
N ASN A 99 -0.72 -2.72 -6.55
CA ASN A 99 -0.18 -2.93 -7.89
C ASN A 99 0.51 -1.67 -8.48
N CYS A 100 0.53 -0.58 -7.71
CA CYS A 100 1.12 0.71 -8.04
C CYS A 100 0.64 1.29 -9.37
N SER A 101 -0.55 0.94 -9.86
CA SER A 101 -1.06 1.35 -11.18
C SER A 101 -1.48 2.82 -11.28
N ARG A 102 -1.51 3.56 -10.18
CA ARG A 102 -1.69 5.02 -10.19
C ARG A 102 -0.57 5.72 -10.98
N ASN A 103 -0.86 6.93 -11.45
CA ASN A 103 0.13 7.76 -12.15
C ASN A 103 1.08 8.44 -11.17
N MET A 104 2.19 8.99 -11.68
CA MET A 104 3.23 9.63 -10.85
C MET A 104 2.68 10.73 -9.95
N LYS A 105 1.78 11.58 -10.47
CA LYS A 105 1.13 12.65 -9.70
C LYS A 105 0.49 12.18 -8.39
N TRP A 106 -0.13 10.99 -8.41
CA TRP A 106 -0.70 10.42 -7.19
C TRP A 106 0.38 10.09 -6.16
N PHE A 107 1.53 9.57 -6.60
CA PHE A 107 2.67 9.27 -5.72
C PHE A 107 3.33 10.55 -5.20
N GLU A 108 3.44 11.60 -6.01
CA GLU A 108 3.90 12.93 -5.57
C GLU A 108 3.03 13.51 -4.45
N GLU A 109 1.71 13.28 -4.49
CA GLU A 109 0.81 13.66 -3.40
C GLU A 109 0.96 12.73 -2.19
N TYR A 110 1.12 11.43 -2.42
CA TYR A 110 1.29 10.43 -1.37
C TYR A 110 2.54 10.70 -0.52
N VAL A 111 3.71 10.92 -1.13
CA VAL A 111 4.98 11.14 -0.41
C VAL A 111 4.93 12.36 0.51
N LYS A 112 4.25 13.44 0.08
CA LYS A 112 4.04 14.65 0.90
C LYS A 112 3.19 14.39 2.14
N ILE A 113 2.24 13.46 2.04
CA ILE A 113 1.39 13.08 3.17
C ILE A 113 2.17 12.16 4.11
N VAL A 114 2.89 11.18 3.54
CA VAL A 114 3.52 10.15 4.36
C VAL A 114 4.83 10.54 5.02
N SER A 115 5.43 11.65 4.62
CA SER A 115 6.59 12.23 5.30
C SER A 115 6.30 12.62 6.75
N ALA A 116 5.03 12.73 7.14
CA ALA A 116 4.63 12.97 8.53
C ALA A 116 4.72 11.72 9.41
N PHE A 117 4.77 10.51 8.84
CA PHE A 117 4.86 9.26 9.62
C PHE A 117 6.30 8.97 10.04
N HIS A 118 6.44 8.19 11.11
CA HIS A 118 7.75 7.71 11.55
C HIS A 118 8.34 6.68 10.57
N ARG A 119 7.48 5.97 9.83
CA ARG A 119 7.86 5.04 8.77
C ARG A 119 6.71 4.85 7.79
N ALA A 120 7.03 4.93 6.50
CA ALA A 120 6.13 4.56 5.42
C ALA A 120 6.74 3.42 4.59
N SER A 121 5.91 2.51 4.11
CA SER A 121 6.38 1.39 3.29
C SER A 121 5.35 0.98 2.24
N ILE A 122 5.82 0.53 1.08
CA ILE A 122 5.00 0.00 -0.01
C ILE A 122 5.50 -1.39 -0.35
N THR A 123 4.62 -2.38 -0.27
CA THR A 123 4.77 -3.65 -0.98
C THR A 123 4.14 -3.50 -2.36
N ALA A 124 4.97 -3.33 -3.38
CA ALA A 124 4.58 -3.16 -4.76
C ALA A 124 4.39 -4.53 -5.43
N SER A 125 3.15 -4.88 -5.77
CA SER A 125 2.83 -6.12 -6.46
C SER A 125 3.09 -5.97 -7.97
N TYR A 126 4.18 -6.55 -8.45
CA TYR A 126 4.50 -6.58 -9.87
C TYR A 126 3.73 -7.70 -10.57
N HIS A 127 2.87 -7.31 -11.52
CA HIS A 127 2.00 -8.22 -12.26
C HIS A 127 2.34 -8.19 -13.75
N ARG A 128 3.13 -9.18 -14.22
CA ARG A 128 3.58 -9.28 -15.62
C ARG A 128 2.47 -9.17 -16.65
N GLU A 129 1.31 -9.78 -16.40
CA GLU A 129 0.15 -9.74 -17.30
C GLU A 129 -0.34 -8.30 -17.60
N HIS A 130 -0.11 -7.36 -16.68
CA HIS A 130 -0.54 -5.97 -16.81
C HIS A 130 0.62 -5.00 -17.09
N VAL A 131 1.80 -5.29 -16.53
CA VAL A 131 3.09 -4.61 -16.78
C VAL A 131 3.87 -5.34 -17.88
N ASN A 132 3.18 -5.54 -19.01
CA ASN A 132 3.58 -6.48 -20.07
C ASN A 132 4.44 -5.88 -21.19
N THR A 133 5.00 -4.68 -20.98
CA THR A 133 5.92 -4.04 -21.94
C THR A 133 7.08 -3.41 -21.19
N GLN A 134 8.23 -3.28 -21.85
CA GLN A 134 9.41 -2.62 -21.28
C GLN A 134 9.08 -1.21 -20.77
N LYS A 135 8.35 -0.41 -21.56
CA LYS A 135 7.91 0.94 -21.16
C LYS A 135 7.06 0.94 -19.89
N LYS A 136 6.14 -0.02 -19.72
CA LYS A 136 5.33 -0.11 -18.51
C LYS A 136 6.16 -0.53 -17.31
N ARG A 137 7.15 -1.40 -17.52
CA ARG A 137 8.09 -1.86 -16.48
C ARG A 137 8.97 -0.71 -15.99
N GLU A 138 9.49 0.10 -16.91
CA GLU A 138 10.21 1.34 -16.62
C GLU A 138 9.33 2.30 -15.81
N GLN A 139 8.11 2.58 -16.27
CA GLN A 139 7.17 3.44 -15.55
C GLN A 139 6.85 2.92 -14.15
N PHE A 140 6.72 1.60 -13.98
CA PHE A 140 6.53 0.98 -12.68
C PHE A 140 7.75 1.22 -11.79
N ALA A 141 8.96 0.92 -12.28
CA ALA A 141 10.21 1.16 -11.56
C ALA A 141 10.41 2.65 -11.20
N ASP A 142 10.16 3.58 -12.13
CA ASP A 142 10.32 5.03 -11.91
C ASP A 142 9.48 5.50 -10.71
N LYS A 143 8.26 4.99 -10.56
CA LYS A 143 7.40 5.31 -9.41
C LYS A 143 7.96 4.76 -8.10
N LEU A 144 8.60 3.58 -8.13
CA LEU A 144 9.21 2.98 -6.95
C LEU A 144 10.48 3.72 -6.53
N CYS A 145 11.37 4.02 -7.48
CA CYS A 145 12.55 4.85 -7.23
C CYS A 145 12.14 6.22 -6.67
N PHE A 146 11.13 6.87 -7.26
CA PHE A 146 10.63 8.16 -6.78
C PHE A 146 10.18 8.11 -5.32
N VAL A 147 9.40 7.11 -4.90
CA VAL A 147 8.99 7.04 -3.49
C VAL A 147 10.14 6.68 -2.56
N GLN A 148 11.13 5.89 -3.01
CA GLN A 148 12.35 5.60 -2.23
C GLN A 148 13.18 6.86 -1.99
N GLU A 149 13.31 7.73 -3.00
CA GLU A 149 13.96 9.05 -2.87
C GLU A 149 13.27 9.96 -1.84
N HIS A 150 12.03 9.64 -1.46
CA HIS A 150 11.22 10.32 -0.44
C HIS A 150 11.02 9.47 0.84
N ASP A 151 12.03 8.68 1.20
CA ASP A 151 12.09 7.89 2.45
C ASP A 151 10.98 6.84 2.63
N VAL A 152 10.32 6.43 1.54
CA VAL A 152 9.36 5.33 1.55
C VAL A 152 10.09 4.03 1.26
N GLN A 153 10.01 3.07 2.18
CA GLN A 153 10.62 1.76 1.98
C GLN A 153 9.81 0.96 0.97
N VAL A 154 10.47 0.38 -0.03
CA VAL A 154 9.82 -0.41 -1.08
C VAL A 154 10.26 -1.86 -1.01
N THR A 155 9.29 -2.76 -1.12
CA THR A 155 9.49 -4.18 -1.40
C THR A 155 8.69 -4.52 -2.66
N ILE A 156 9.29 -5.23 -3.61
CA ILE A 156 8.56 -5.74 -4.78
C ILE A 156 8.15 -7.19 -4.50
N ASN A 157 6.86 -7.48 -4.60
CA ASN A 157 6.33 -8.84 -4.57
C ASN A 157 5.94 -9.28 -5.98
N GLN A 158 6.39 -10.46 -6.37
CA GLN A 158 6.14 -11.05 -7.68
C GLN A 158 5.64 -12.48 -7.50
N VAL A 159 4.54 -12.82 -8.16
CA VAL A 159 4.02 -14.19 -8.20
C VAL A 159 4.79 -14.94 -9.29
N MET A 160 5.55 -15.96 -8.88
CA MET A 160 6.36 -16.79 -9.77
C MET A 160 5.49 -17.89 -10.40
N VAL A 161 4.84 -17.57 -11.53
CA VAL A 161 4.10 -18.54 -12.34
C VAL A 161 5.10 -19.48 -13.02
N PRO A 162 5.03 -20.81 -12.83
CA PRO A 162 6.06 -21.75 -13.29
C PRO A 162 6.38 -21.64 -14.79
N GLU A 163 5.36 -21.45 -15.62
CA GLU A 163 5.49 -21.34 -17.08
C GLU A 163 6.27 -20.11 -17.53
N TRP A 164 6.41 -19.11 -16.66
CA TRP A 164 7.08 -17.84 -16.93
C TRP A 164 8.32 -17.64 -16.05
N PHE A 165 8.79 -18.69 -15.37
CA PHE A 165 9.79 -18.54 -14.31
C PHE A 165 11.05 -17.79 -14.76
N GLU A 166 11.68 -18.20 -15.87
CA GLU A 166 12.91 -17.58 -16.38
C GLU A 166 12.71 -16.12 -16.76
N ASP A 167 11.59 -15.80 -17.39
CA ASP A 167 11.27 -14.42 -17.72
C ASP A 167 11.02 -13.58 -16.46
N LEU A 168 10.25 -14.10 -15.51
CA LEU A 168 9.95 -13.44 -14.26
C LEU A 168 11.23 -13.21 -13.45
N TRP A 169 12.17 -14.16 -13.48
CA TRP A 169 13.49 -14.04 -12.88
C TRP A 169 14.30 -12.91 -13.51
N ASN A 170 14.38 -12.87 -14.85
CA ASN A 170 15.05 -11.78 -15.57
C ASN A 170 14.41 -10.40 -15.28
N GLU A 171 13.09 -10.36 -15.14
CA GLU A 171 12.34 -9.17 -14.75
C GLU A 171 12.65 -8.78 -13.29
N SER A 172 12.82 -9.73 -12.38
CA SER A 172 13.28 -9.45 -11.00
C SER A 172 14.70 -8.88 -10.98
N LEU A 173 15.61 -9.43 -11.79
CA LEU A 173 16.97 -8.90 -11.95
C LEU A 173 16.97 -7.46 -12.46
N TYR A 174 16.09 -7.14 -13.42
CA TYR A 174 15.92 -5.76 -13.90
C TYR A 174 15.62 -4.77 -12.76
N PHE A 175 14.76 -5.16 -11.82
CA PHE A 175 14.46 -4.30 -10.66
C PHE A 175 15.63 -4.25 -9.67
N HIS A 176 16.28 -5.39 -9.41
CA HIS A 176 17.46 -5.46 -8.54
C HIS A 176 18.59 -4.53 -9.02
N ASP A 177 18.87 -4.54 -10.32
CA ASP A 177 19.94 -3.74 -10.93
C ASP A 177 19.61 -2.23 -10.96
N ARG A 178 18.33 -1.85 -10.80
CA ARG A 178 17.88 -0.46 -10.78
C ARG A 178 18.06 0.25 -9.43
N GLY A 179 18.28 -0.49 -8.33
CA GLY A 179 18.31 0.03 -6.96
C GLY A 179 16.95 -0.02 -6.26
#